data_AF-A0A640MK50-F1
#
_entry.id   AF-A0A640MK50-F1
#
_cell.length_a   1.000
_cell.length_b   1.000
_cell.length_c   1.000
_cell.angle_alpha   90.00
_cell.angle_beta   90.00
_cell.angle_gamma   90.00
#
_symmetry.space_group_name_H-M   'P 1'
#
loop_
_entity.id
_entity.type
_entity.pdbx_description
1 polymer ?
#
loop_
_entity_poly.entity_id
_entity_poly.type
_entity_poly.pdbx_seq_one_letter_code
_entity_poly.pdbx_strand_id
1 'polypeptide(L)'
;MKKYIVNKRAIDGDELLQLIIDSDGIYESTLEKLLQCNRISLEARLNTLEKHKWISKGKLAKHFYYAKKFDLDNLNHLDLQSDALQKMLTLGFRTNKLSIAMNQQKQIITSFHSTVKKIYTHKNFSQKPQAYQLFNQCLSNENKELFSKFINHHHVEVPIHFSSIYDKNQPIHTHSLDTLDVIAIPTKQQLPTIKEKLKDFNMYQVKNNTGFIRDDILLYIQSEDCFFFYSKNEQRQWILCKVDSLFEFIFYLSNYFKSSKQINFSNDEEKYRTLETLYVKSNKNRKQYNTIGKKNAKKEAQS
;
A
#
# COMPACT_ATOMS: atom_id res chain seq x y z
N MET A 1 -15.84 -6.29 -15.54
CA MET A 1 -14.96 -5.16 -15.14
C MET A 1 -15.06 -4.93 -13.64
N LYS A 2 -14.03 -5.28 -12.85
CA LYS A 2 -13.99 -4.97 -11.42
C LYS A 2 -13.91 -3.44 -11.26
N LYS A 3 -14.96 -2.82 -10.72
CA LYS A 3 -14.94 -1.41 -10.32
C LYS A 3 -14.01 -1.30 -9.11
N TYR A 4 -12.76 -0.90 -9.33
CA TYR A 4 -11.86 -0.53 -8.25
C TYR A 4 -12.56 0.55 -7.39
N ILE A 5 -12.65 0.29 -6.09
CA ILE A 5 -13.21 1.25 -5.13
C ILE A 5 -12.17 2.34 -4.93
N VAL A 6 -12.17 3.35 -5.81
CA VAL A 6 -11.26 4.50 -5.68
C VAL A 6 -11.75 5.35 -4.52
N ASN A 7 -11.05 5.33 -3.39
CA ASN A 7 -11.18 6.35 -2.34
C ASN A 7 -10.85 7.73 -2.97
N LYS A 8 -11.47 8.85 -2.58
CA LYS A 8 -11.12 10.18 -3.16
C LYS A 8 -10.70 11.19 -2.09
N ARG A 9 -9.49 11.01 -1.54
CA ARG A 9 -8.91 11.86 -0.49
C ARG A 9 -8.93 13.33 -0.94
N ALA A 10 -9.22 14.23 0.00
CA ALA A 10 -8.98 15.64 -0.24
C ALA A 10 -7.47 15.81 -0.44
N ILE A 11 -7.07 16.40 -1.55
CA ILE A 11 -5.65 16.62 -1.82
C ILE A 11 -5.14 17.68 -0.84
N ASP A 12 -3.99 17.44 -0.22
CA ASP A 12 -3.24 18.47 0.49
C ASP A 12 -2.23 19.07 -0.50
N GLY A 13 -2.17 20.40 -0.58
CA GLY A 13 -1.31 21.09 -1.53
C GLY A 13 0.17 20.88 -1.22
N ASP A 14 0.52 20.90 0.06
CA ASP A 14 1.90 20.74 0.52
C ASP A 14 2.36 19.30 0.35
N GLU A 15 1.49 18.33 0.66
CA GLU A 15 1.76 16.91 0.40
C GLU A 15 1.92 16.65 -1.11
N LEU A 16 1.04 17.19 -1.95
CA LEU A 16 1.14 17.04 -3.41
C LEU A 16 2.48 17.60 -3.93
N LEU A 17 2.86 18.80 -3.50
CA LEU A 17 4.11 19.42 -3.89
C LEU A 17 5.31 18.59 -3.42
N GLN A 18 5.30 18.15 -2.16
CA GLN A 18 6.39 17.35 -1.59
C GLN A 18 6.55 16.00 -2.31
N LEU A 19 5.46 15.31 -2.63
CA LEU A 19 5.49 14.08 -3.42
C LEU A 19 6.16 14.31 -4.79
N ILE A 20 5.82 15.40 -5.48
CA ILE A 20 6.41 15.70 -6.79
C ILE A 20 7.90 16.03 -6.66
N ILE A 21 8.29 16.80 -5.64
CA ILE A 21 9.70 17.15 -5.41
C ILE A 21 10.52 15.89 -5.08
N ASP A 22 10.04 15.04 -4.16
CA ASP A 22 10.80 13.89 -3.67
C ASP A 22 10.88 12.75 -4.67
N SER A 23 9.91 12.68 -5.59
CA SER A 23 9.87 11.67 -6.66
C SER A 23 10.96 11.84 -7.72
N ASP A 24 11.49 13.06 -7.90
CA ASP A 24 12.28 13.44 -9.08
C ASP A 24 11.59 13.08 -10.42
N GLY A 25 10.25 13.10 -10.44
CA GLY A 25 9.44 12.74 -11.60
C GLY A 25 8.38 11.73 -11.23
N ILE A 26 7.12 12.09 -11.46
CA ILE A 26 5.98 11.21 -11.18
C ILE A 26 4.89 11.37 -12.24
N TYR A 27 4.30 10.24 -12.69
CA TYR A 27 3.16 10.31 -13.60
C TYR A 27 1.93 10.90 -12.92
N GLU A 28 1.13 11.64 -13.68
CA GLU A 28 -0.20 12.10 -13.23
C GLU A 28 -1.05 10.92 -12.74
N SER A 29 -1.04 9.80 -13.47
CA SER A 29 -1.76 8.58 -13.10
C SER A 29 -1.26 7.95 -11.80
N THR A 30 0.05 8.03 -11.53
CA THR A 30 0.62 7.54 -10.28
C THR A 30 0.18 8.43 -9.11
N LEU A 31 0.20 9.76 -9.27
CA LEU A 31 -0.36 10.68 -8.27
C LEU A 31 -1.85 10.42 -8.01
N GLU A 32 -2.64 10.12 -9.05
CA GLU A 32 -4.05 9.74 -8.90
C GLU A 32 -4.21 8.50 -8.02
N LYS A 33 -3.38 7.46 -8.25
CA LYS A 33 -3.36 6.24 -7.44
C LYS A 33 -2.94 6.56 -5.99
N LEU A 34 -1.77 7.16 -5.78
CA LEU A 34 -1.20 7.43 -4.44
C LEU A 34 -2.14 8.25 -3.58
N LEU A 35 -2.52 9.42 -4.08
CA LEU A 35 -3.39 10.34 -3.35
C LEU A 35 -4.82 9.83 -3.28
N GLN A 36 -5.15 8.76 -4.02
CA GLN A 36 -6.49 8.23 -4.17
C GLN A 36 -7.41 9.41 -4.46
N CYS A 37 -7.24 10.09 -5.59
CA CYS A 37 -7.99 11.32 -5.87
C CYS A 37 -8.71 11.23 -7.21
N ASN A 38 -9.44 12.28 -7.61
CA ASN A 38 -9.96 12.34 -8.97
C ASN A 38 -9.08 13.23 -9.83
N ARG A 39 -8.95 12.82 -11.09
CA ARG A 39 -8.20 13.53 -12.12
C ARG A 39 -8.50 15.02 -12.19
N ILE A 40 -9.78 15.43 -12.21
CA ILE A 40 -10.17 16.85 -12.35
C ILE A 40 -9.64 17.68 -11.18
N SER A 41 -9.82 17.20 -9.95
CA SER A 41 -9.33 17.89 -8.75
C SER A 41 -7.80 17.89 -8.67
N LEU A 42 -7.15 16.82 -9.14
CA LEU A 42 -5.70 16.74 -9.21
C LEU A 42 -5.15 17.74 -10.23
N GLU A 43 -5.69 17.75 -11.44
CA GLU A 43 -5.31 18.64 -12.54
C GLU A 43 -5.46 20.11 -12.15
N ALA A 44 -6.57 20.48 -11.49
CA ALA A 44 -6.76 21.84 -11.00
C ALA A 44 -5.64 22.29 -10.06
N ARG A 45 -5.18 21.42 -9.14
CA ARG A 45 -4.09 21.73 -8.21
C ARG A 45 -2.73 21.74 -8.89
N LEU A 46 -2.48 20.79 -9.77
CA LEU A 46 -1.26 20.74 -10.57
C LEU A 46 -1.10 22.01 -11.42
N ASN A 47 -2.17 22.49 -12.04
CA ASN A 47 -2.17 23.75 -12.80
C ASN A 47 -1.83 24.96 -11.91
N THR A 48 -2.30 24.97 -10.66
CA THR A 48 -1.91 26.02 -9.69
C THR A 48 -0.40 25.96 -9.39
N LEU A 49 0.13 24.78 -9.07
CA LEU A 49 1.55 24.61 -8.77
C LEU A 49 2.45 24.96 -9.98
N GLU A 50 2.02 24.61 -11.19
CA GLU A 50 2.70 24.93 -12.45
C GLU A 50 2.67 26.45 -12.74
N LYS A 51 1.53 27.12 -12.54
CA LYS A 51 1.41 28.58 -12.67
C LYS A 51 2.37 29.33 -11.74
N HIS A 52 2.59 28.79 -10.54
CA HIS A 52 3.56 29.32 -9.58
C HIS A 52 5.02 28.90 -9.87
N LYS A 53 5.26 28.13 -10.94
CA LYS A 53 6.58 27.62 -11.36
C LYS A 53 7.27 26.73 -10.31
N TRP A 54 6.49 26.07 -9.45
CA TRP A 54 7.03 25.15 -8.44
C TRP A 54 7.30 23.76 -9.00
N ILE A 55 6.59 23.39 -10.05
CA ILE A 55 6.72 22.14 -10.80
C ILE A 55 6.62 22.44 -12.31
N SER A 56 7.08 21.51 -13.14
CA SER A 56 6.91 21.55 -14.59
C SER A 56 6.15 20.32 -15.07
N LYS A 57 5.24 20.51 -16.02
CA LYS A 57 4.56 19.43 -16.73
C LYS A 57 5.39 18.96 -17.92
N GLY A 58 5.57 17.66 -18.04
CA GLY A 58 6.19 17.03 -19.20
C GLY A 58 5.30 15.94 -19.78
N LYS A 59 5.70 15.42 -20.95
CA LYS A 59 5.02 14.32 -21.63
C LYS A 59 6.03 13.28 -22.07
N LEU A 60 5.76 12.03 -21.70
CA LEU A 60 6.54 10.87 -22.14
C LEU A 60 5.59 9.88 -22.81
N ALA A 61 5.82 9.62 -24.11
CA ALA A 61 4.90 8.86 -24.96
C ALA A 61 3.45 9.39 -24.84
N LYS A 62 2.54 8.60 -24.29
CA LYS A 62 1.12 8.94 -24.10
C LYS A 62 0.78 9.46 -22.70
N HIS A 63 1.76 9.56 -21.80
CA HIS A 63 1.55 9.87 -20.39
C HIS A 63 2.12 11.25 -20.03
N PHE A 64 1.42 11.97 -19.15
CA PHE A 64 1.90 13.21 -18.55
C PHE A 64 2.61 12.91 -17.24
N TYR A 65 3.70 13.65 -16.99
CA TYR A 65 4.43 13.60 -15.73
C TYR A 65 4.66 15.00 -15.19
N TYR A 66 4.93 15.09 -13.89
CA TYR A 66 5.24 16.32 -13.19
C TYR A 66 6.55 16.15 -12.42
N ALA A 67 7.38 17.18 -12.47
CA ALA A 67 8.73 17.13 -11.90
C ALA A 67 9.23 18.53 -11.50
N LYS A 68 10.11 18.59 -10.49
CA LYS A 68 10.98 19.75 -10.23
C LYS A 68 12.40 19.50 -10.74
N LYS A 69 12.90 18.27 -10.54
CA LYS A 69 14.05 17.66 -11.21
C LYS A 69 13.54 16.37 -11.86
N PHE A 70 14.12 15.96 -13.00
CA PHE A 70 13.61 14.85 -13.80
C PHE A 70 14.60 13.69 -13.85
N ASP A 71 14.12 12.52 -13.43
CA ASP A 71 14.73 11.21 -13.52
C ASP A 71 13.69 10.23 -14.09
N LEU A 72 14.03 9.63 -15.22
CA LEU A 72 13.13 8.78 -16.00
C LEU A 72 12.83 7.44 -15.30
N ASP A 73 13.79 6.89 -14.57
CA ASP A 73 13.70 5.52 -14.03
C ASP A 73 12.70 5.45 -12.87
N ASN A 74 12.57 6.54 -12.11
CA ASN A 74 11.68 6.62 -10.93
C ASN A 74 10.20 6.50 -11.28
N LEU A 75 9.81 6.89 -12.49
CA LEU A 75 8.42 6.90 -12.92
C LEU A 75 7.77 5.50 -12.86
N ASN A 76 8.44 4.50 -13.42
CA ASN A 76 7.91 3.14 -13.49
C ASN A 76 7.94 2.43 -12.13
N HIS A 77 8.96 2.72 -11.32
CA HIS A 77 9.09 2.23 -9.95
C HIS A 77 7.94 2.74 -9.07
N LEU A 78 7.68 4.04 -9.08
CA LEU A 78 6.60 4.62 -8.29
C LEU A 78 5.22 4.17 -8.78
N ASP A 79 5.03 3.97 -10.09
CA ASP A 79 3.75 3.45 -10.60
C ASP A 79 3.47 2.03 -10.11
N LEU A 80 4.46 1.14 -10.14
CA LEU A 80 4.32 -0.23 -9.65
C LEU A 80 4.11 -0.29 -8.13
N GLN A 81 4.83 0.53 -7.36
CA GLN A 81 4.58 0.63 -5.92
C GLN A 81 3.18 1.19 -5.62
N SER A 82 2.68 2.12 -6.44
CA SER A 82 1.34 2.67 -6.27
C SER A 82 0.23 1.64 -6.51
N ASP A 83 0.46 0.65 -7.38
CA ASP A 83 -0.45 -0.48 -7.58
C ASP A 83 -0.51 -1.38 -6.34
N ALA A 84 0.64 -1.67 -5.71
CA ALA A 84 0.68 -2.39 -4.44
C ALA A 84 -0.11 -1.64 -3.35
N LEU A 85 0.09 -0.32 -3.27
CA LEU A 85 -0.70 0.54 -2.37
C LEU A 85 -2.21 0.43 -2.67
N GLN A 86 -2.63 0.47 -3.94
CA GLN A 86 -4.05 0.28 -4.30
C GLN A 86 -4.59 -1.08 -3.87
N LYS A 87 -3.78 -2.13 -3.95
CA LYS A 87 -4.18 -3.45 -3.48
C LYS A 87 -4.40 -3.48 -1.96
N MET A 88 -3.53 -2.84 -1.18
CA MET A 88 -3.72 -2.69 0.28
C MET A 88 -5.04 -1.99 0.62
N LEU A 89 -5.38 -0.94 -0.13
CA LEU A 89 -6.65 -0.24 0.05
C LEU A 89 -7.86 -1.13 -0.25
N THR A 90 -7.74 -1.99 -1.25
CA THR A 90 -8.77 -2.96 -1.62
C THR A 90 -8.98 -4.02 -0.53
N LEU A 91 -7.91 -4.39 0.20
CA LEU A 91 -7.99 -5.27 1.37
C LEU A 91 -8.68 -4.63 2.59
N GLY A 92 -8.97 -3.32 2.55
CA GLY A 92 -9.70 -2.63 3.62
C GLY A 92 -8.82 -1.73 4.50
N PHE A 93 -7.53 -1.63 4.18
CA PHE A 93 -6.64 -0.65 4.81
C PHE A 93 -6.82 0.74 4.21
N ARG A 94 -6.40 1.77 4.94
CA ARG A 94 -6.55 3.18 4.55
C ARG A 94 -5.29 3.95 4.92
N THR A 95 -4.91 4.99 4.17
CA THR A 95 -3.77 5.85 4.49
C THR A 95 -4.17 7.32 4.51
N ASN A 96 -3.64 8.06 5.50
CA ASN A 96 -3.93 9.46 5.74
C ASN A 96 -2.77 10.39 5.34
N LYS A 97 -1.56 9.88 5.19
CA LYS A 97 -0.36 10.63 4.80
C LYS A 97 0.60 9.72 4.06
N LEU A 98 1.20 10.26 3.01
CA LEU A 98 2.18 9.58 2.17
C LEU A 98 3.41 10.47 2.04
N SER A 99 4.58 9.84 1.95
CA SER A 99 5.82 10.50 1.56
C SER A 99 6.62 9.59 0.63
N ILE A 100 7.57 10.17 -0.08
CA ILE A 100 8.52 9.43 -0.90
C ILE A 100 9.90 9.59 -0.26
N ALA A 101 10.60 8.48 -0.05
CA ALA A 101 11.96 8.52 0.44
C ALA A 101 12.87 9.21 -0.58
N MET A 102 13.75 10.11 -0.12
CA MET A 102 14.73 10.78 -0.97
C MET A 102 15.91 9.90 -1.38
N ASN A 103 15.85 8.58 -1.11
CA ASN A 103 16.89 7.63 -1.50
C ASN A 103 16.81 7.29 -3.01
N GLN A 104 17.83 6.60 -3.52
CA GLN A 104 17.88 6.19 -4.95
C GLN A 104 16.72 5.29 -5.37
N GLN A 105 16.08 4.56 -4.45
CA GLN A 105 15.01 3.61 -4.76
C GLN A 105 13.62 4.24 -4.77
N LYS A 106 13.49 5.52 -4.36
CA LYS A 106 12.24 6.28 -4.29
C LYS A 106 11.08 5.46 -3.74
N GLN A 107 11.16 5.14 -2.45
CA GLN A 107 10.20 4.28 -1.75
C GLN A 107 9.00 5.07 -1.28
N ILE A 108 7.79 4.54 -1.45
CA ILE A 108 6.59 5.12 -0.82
C ILE A 108 6.56 4.71 0.64
N ILE A 109 6.51 5.69 1.52
CA ILE A 109 6.44 5.52 2.97
C ILE A 109 5.04 5.95 3.44
N THR A 110 4.40 5.11 4.25
CA THR A 110 3.08 5.43 4.79
C THR A 110 2.74 4.62 6.03
N SER A 111 1.68 5.03 6.73
CA SER A 111 1.02 4.21 7.75
C SER A 111 -0.36 3.83 7.28
N PHE A 112 -0.68 2.53 7.36
CA PHE A 112 -2.01 2.03 7.09
C PHE A 112 -2.83 1.86 8.35
N HIS A 113 -4.05 2.38 8.25
CA HIS A 113 -5.08 2.31 9.24
C HIS A 113 -6.12 1.29 8.81
N SER A 114 -6.54 0.42 9.73
CA SER A 114 -7.61 -0.55 9.42
C SER A 114 -8.79 -0.43 10.36
N THR A 115 -9.97 -0.74 9.82
CA THR A 115 -11.25 -0.78 10.55
C THR A 115 -11.67 -2.22 10.84
N VAL A 116 -10.70 -3.11 11.07
CA VAL A 116 -10.90 -4.57 11.17
C VAL A 116 -12.02 -4.92 12.15
N LYS A 117 -12.04 -4.35 13.35
CA LYS A 117 -13.12 -4.56 14.33
C LYS A 117 -14.50 -4.26 13.75
N LYS A 118 -14.65 -3.13 13.05
CA LYS A 118 -15.91 -2.72 12.42
C LYS A 118 -16.32 -3.68 11.30
N ILE A 119 -15.37 -4.13 10.49
CA ILE A 119 -15.60 -5.14 9.44
C ILE A 119 -16.03 -6.46 10.08
N TYR A 120 -15.29 -6.94 11.09
CA TYR A 120 -15.51 -8.21 11.76
C TYR A 120 -16.86 -8.27 12.50
N THR A 121 -17.24 -7.18 13.18
CA THR A 121 -18.50 -7.10 13.96
C THR A 121 -19.73 -6.80 13.12
N HIS A 122 -19.57 -6.43 11.84
CA HIS A 122 -20.69 -6.14 10.95
C HIS A 122 -21.62 -7.37 10.83
N LYS A 123 -22.94 -7.15 10.96
CA LYS A 123 -23.94 -8.23 10.99
C LYS A 123 -23.88 -9.15 9.76
N ASN A 124 -23.59 -8.58 8.59
CA ASN A 124 -23.54 -9.30 7.31
C ASN A 124 -22.12 -9.72 6.89
N PHE A 125 -21.16 -9.75 7.82
CA PHE A 125 -19.81 -10.19 7.48
C PHE A 125 -19.74 -11.71 7.34
N SER A 126 -19.72 -12.21 6.10
CA SER A 126 -19.79 -13.64 5.79
C SER A 126 -18.49 -14.43 6.05
N GLN A 127 -17.35 -13.75 6.21
CA GLN A 127 -16.05 -14.41 6.37
C GLN A 127 -15.64 -14.64 7.84
N LYS A 128 -16.57 -14.53 8.80
CA LYS A 128 -16.30 -14.89 10.20
C LYS A 128 -15.75 -16.31 10.38
N PRO A 129 -16.28 -17.36 9.71
CA PRO A 129 -15.73 -18.71 9.83
C PRO A 129 -14.28 -18.81 9.36
N GLN A 130 -13.94 -18.15 8.25
CA GLN A 130 -12.56 -18.09 7.74
C GLN A 130 -11.62 -17.39 8.72
N ALA A 131 -12.05 -16.25 9.28
CA ALA A 131 -11.27 -15.53 10.29
C ALA A 131 -11.00 -16.40 11.54
N TYR A 132 -12.01 -17.14 12.00
CA TYR A 132 -11.88 -18.07 13.13
C TYR A 132 -10.95 -19.24 12.82
N GLN A 133 -11.03 -19.81 11.61
CA GLN A 133 -10.12 -20.85 11.16
C GLN A 133 -8.66 -20.36 11.15
N LEU A 134 -8.40 -19.19 10.57
CA LEU A 134 -7.07 -18.59 10.53
C LEU A 134 -6.53 -18.30 11.93
N PHE A 135 -7.38 -17.79 12.84
CA PHE A 135 -7.03 -17.59 14.23
C PHE A 135 -6.58 -18.90 14.90
N ASN A 136 -7.28 -20.00 14.66
CA ASN A 136 -6.91 -21.31 15.20
C ASN A 136 -5.62 -21.88 14.60
N GLN A 137 -5.28 -21.48 13.37
CA GLN A 137 -4.06 -21.87 12.66
C GLN A 137 -2.83 -21.04 13.03
N CYS A 138 -2.95 -20.02 13.90
CA CYS A 138 -1.80 -19.26 14.37
C CYS A 138 -0.75 -20.17 15.05
N LEU A 139 0.52 -19.89 14.78
CA LEU A 139 1.67 -20.74 15.12
C LEU A 139 2.00 -20.77 16.61
N SER A 140 1.49 -19.82 17.39
CA SER A 140 1.68 -19.74 18.85
C SER A 140 0.54 -18.97 19.51
N ASN A 141 0.49 -19.01 20.86
CA ASN A 141 -0.48 -18.23 21.63
C ASN A 141 -0.21 -16.73 21.52
N GLU A 142 1.05 -16.29 21.48
CA GLU A 142 1.40 -14.88 21.25
C GLU A 142 0.89 -14.40 19.88
N ASN A 143 0.98 -15.24 18.85
CA ASN A 143 0.43 -14.93 17.53
C ASN A 143 -1.10 -14.85 17.55
N LYS A 144 -1.78 -15.69 18.35
CA LYS A 144 -3.24 -15.59 18.58
C LYS A 144 -3.62 -14.31 19.30
N GLU A 145 -2.85 -13.91 20.31
CA GLU A 145 -3.06 -12.64 21.01
C GLU A 145 -2.91 -11.45 20.05
N LEU A 146 -1.86 -11.45 19.22
CA LEU A 146 -1.64 -10.40 18.22
C LEU A 146 -2.78 -10.36 17.19
N PHE A 147 -3.19 -11.51 16.66
CA PHE A 147 -4.36 -11.61 15.77
C PHE A 147 -5.61 -11.03 16.43
N SER A 148 -5.84 -11.36 17.71
CA SER A 148 -6.98 -10.86 18.48
C SER A 148 -6.94 -9.34 18.65
N LYS A 149 -5.76 -8.73 18.77
CA LYS A 149 -5.64 -7.27 18.84
C LYS A 149 -6.20 -6.60 17.59
N PHE A 150 -5.99 -7.14 16.40
CA PHE A 150 -6.57 -6.58 15.16
C PHE A 150 -8.10 -6.54 15.19
N ILE A 151 -8.75 -7.60 15.67
CA ILE A 151 -10.22 -7.69 15.68
C ILE A 151 -10.87 -6.95 16.85
N ASN A 152 -10.12 -6.69 17.93
CA ASN A 152 -10.65 -6.10 19.15
C ASN A 152 -10.42 -4.59 19.28
N HIS A 153 -9.47 -4.02 18.54
CA HIS A 153 -9.16 -2.59 18.59
C HIS A 153 -9.88 -1.80 17.51
N HIS A 154 -10.30 -0.57 17.84
CA HIS A 154 -10.94 0.33 16.89
C HIS A 154 -9.96 0.84 15.84
N HIS A 155 -8.72 1.10 16.26
CA HIS A 155 -7.68 1.64 15.43
C HIS A 155 -6.46 0.73 15.44
N VAL A 156 -6.02 0.35 14.24
CA VAL A 156 -4.77 -0.36 14.03
C VAL A 156 -3.96 0.42 13.01
N GLU A 157 -2.74 0.78 13.36
CA GLU A 157 -1.81 1.52 12.51
C GLU A 157 -0.56 0.66 12.25
N VAL A 158 -0.29 0.38 10.98
CA VAL A 158 0.86 -0.43 10.53
C VAL A 158 1.75 0.45 9.66
N PRO A 159 3.01 0.73 10.06
CA PRO A 159 3.96 1.45 9.21
C PRO A 159 4.47 0.55 8.09
N ILE A 160 4.46 1.06 6.85
CA ILE A 160 4.77 0.29 5.64
C ILE A 160 5.68 1.09 4.70
N HIS A 161 6.67 0.40 4.13
CA HIS A 161 7.47 0.88 3.01
C HIS A 161 7.19 0.05 1.77
N PHE A 162 6.93 0.71 0.65
CA PHE A 162 6.89 0.06 -0.64
C PHE A 162 8.20 0.30 -1.38
N SER A 163 8.66 -0.75 -2.05
CA SER A 163 9.79 -0.75 -2.97
C SER A 163 9.40 -1.56 -4.21
N SER A 164 10.23 -1.57 -5.24
CA SER A 164 9.93 -2.35 -6.44
C SER A 164 11.18 -2.90 -7.12
N ILE A 165 11.01 -4.03 -7.81
CA ILE A 165 12.06 -4.65 -8.63
C ILE A 165 11.55 -4.84 -10.05
N TYR A 166 12.27 -4.28 -11.01
CA TYR A 166 12.13 -4.62 -12.43
C TYR A 166 13.26 -5.55 -12.86
N ASP A 167 14.50 -5.21 -12.51
CA ASP A 167 15.70 -5.90 -12.97
C ASP A 167 16.31 -6.84 -11.94
N LYS A 168 16.88 -7.94 -12.43
CA LYS A 168 17.53 -8.96 -11.58
C LYS A 168 18.73 -8.42 -10.80
N ASN A 169 19.39 -7.38 -11.31
CA ASN A 169 20.61 -6.83 -10.72
C ASN A 169 20.33 -5.65 -9.76
N GLN A 170 19.06 -5.29 -9.53
CA GLN A 170 18.74 -4.18 -8.64
C GLN A 170 19.20 -4.48 -7.21
N PRO A 171 19.88 -3.53 -6.55
CA PRO A 171 20.41 -3.69 -5.20
C PRO A 171 19.29 -3.60 -4.16
N ILE A 172 18.45 -4.64 -4.09
CA ILE A 172 17.39 -4.71 -3.09
C ILE A 172 17.86 -5.41 -1.81
N HIS A 173 17.48 -4.81 -0.69
CA HIS A 173 17.67 -5.33 0.66
C HIS A 173 16.61 -4.73 1.58
N THR A 174 16.42 -5.32 2.75
CA THR A 174 15.58 -4.76 3.81
C THR A 174 16.24 -3.53 4.43
N HIS A 175 15.52 -2.41 4.45
CA HIS A 175 16.01 -1.10 4.93
C HIS A 175 15.67 -0.79 6.38
N SER A 176 14.66 -1.45 6.96
CA SER A 176 14.15 -1.07 8.28
C SER A 176 13.80 -2.30 9.11
N LEU A 177 14.07 -2.20 10.40
CA LEU A 177 13.58 -3.15 11.41
C LEU A 177 12.19 -2.80 11.91
N ASP A 178 11.65 -1.64 11.55
CA ASP A 178 10.48 -1.08 12.24
C ASP A 178 9.24 -0.98 11.36
N THR A 179 9.37 -1.35 10.09
CA THR A 179 8.30 -1.21 9.11
C THR A 179 8.07 -2.52 8.38
N LEU A 180 6.84 -2.71 7.91
CA LEU A 180 6.53 -3.75 6.95
C LEU A 180 7.10 -3.36 5.60
N ASP A 181 8.09 -4.11 5.13
CA ASP A 181 8.62 -3.93 3.80
C ASP A 181 7.75 -4.69 2.79
N VAL A 182 7.35 -3.98 1.73
CA VAL A 182 6.62 -4.52 0.60
C VAL A 182 7.47 -4.35 -0.66
N ILE A 183 7.71 -5.44 -1.39
CA ILE A 183 8.37 -5.40 -2.69
C ILE A 183 7.34 -5.66 -3.78
N ALA A 184 7.11 -4.68 -4.63
CA ALA A 184 6.28 -4.81 -5.82
C ALA A 184 7.11 -5.29 -7.01
N ILE A 185 6.64 -6.34 -7.68
CA ILE A 185 7.27 -6.90 -8.88
C ILE A 185 6.26 -7.01 -10.03
N PRO A 186 6.69 -6.82 -11.29
CA PRO A 186 5.78 -6.93 -12.43
C PRO A 186 5.19 -8.34 -12.57
N THR A 187 6.03 -9.36 -12.43
CA THR A 187 5.67 -10.75 -12.70
C THR A 187 6.37 -11.71 -11.74
N LYS A 188 6.08 -13.01 -11.85
CA LYS A 188 6.80 -14.06 -11.11
C LYS A 188 8.28 -14.25 -11.54
N GLN A 189 8.72 -13.65 -12.64
CA GLN A 189 10.11 -13.80 -13.13
C GLN A 189 11.16 -13.25 -12.17
N GLN A 190 10.80 -12.30 -11.30
CA GLN A 190 11.67 -11.73 -10.28
C GLN A 190 11.79 -12.59 -9.01
N LEU A 191 10.95 -13.61 -8.83
CA LEU A 191 10.92 -14.43 -7.60
C LEU A 191 12.24 -15.15 -7.30
N PRO A 192 12.97 -15.74 -8.27
CA PRO A 192 14.24 -16.41 -7.97
C PRO A 192 15.27 -15.47 -7.33
N THR A 193 15.44 -14.25 -7.86
CA THR A 193 16.35 -13.24 -7.32
C THR A 193 15.97 -12.82 -5.90
N ILE A 194 14.67 -12.68 -5.62
CA ILE A 194 14.20 -12.40 -4.26
C ILE A 194 14.54 -13.58 -3.34
N LYS A 195 14.23 -14.80 -3.77
CA LYS A 195 14.43 -16.04 -3.01
C LYS A 195 15.91 -16.26 -2.64
N GLU A 196 16.84 -15.95 -3.54
CA GLU A 196 18.29 -16.02 -3.30
C GLU A 196 18.75 -15.07 -2.20
N LYS A 197 18.11 -13.90 -2.08
CA LYS A 197 18.42 -12.89 -1.07
C LYS A 197 17.67 -13.08 0.25
N LEU A 198 16.68 -13.98 0.33
CA LEU A 198 15.95 -14.24 1.57
C LEU A 198 16.87 -14.81 2.65
N LYS A 199 16.83 -14.21 3.83
CA LYS A 199 17.51 -14.70 5.03
C LYS A 199 16.56 -14.68 6.21
N ASP A 200 16.74 -15.67 7.08
CA ASP A 200 16.03 -15.73 8.36
C ASP A 200 16.31 -14.46 9.16
N PHE A 201 15.28 -13.91 9.79
CA PHE A 201 15.40 -12.68 10.55
C PHE A 201 16.46 -12.79 11.66
N ASN A 202 17.41 -11.85 11.65
CA ASN A 202 18.38 -11.65 12.72
C ASN A 202 18.59 -10.16 12.96
N MET A 203 18.21 -9.67 14.14
CA MET A 203 18.25 -8.24 14.50
C MET A 203 19.65 -7.62 14.33
N TYR A 204 20.72 -8.36 14.61
CA TYR A 204 22.09 -7.87 14.47
C TYR A 204 22.52 -7.71 13.01
N GLN A 205 21.95 -8.51 12.11
CA GLN A 205 22.28 -8.46 10.69
C GLN A 205 21.58 -7.30 9.97
N VAL A 206 20.42 -6.84 10.44
CA VAL A 206 19.62 -5.83 9.72
C VAL A 206 20.19 -4.41 9.82
N LYS A 207 20.79 -4.01 10.95
CA LYS A 207 21.21 -2.61 11.17
C LYS A 207 22.20 -2.06 10.13
N ASN A 208 22.99 -2.92 9.49
CA ASN A 208 23.93 -2.57 8.43
C ASN A 208 23.71 -3.42 7.17
N ASN A 209 22.49 -3.92 6.97
CA ASN A 209 22.18 -4.80 5.87
C ASN A 209 22.27 -4.05 4.54
N THR A 210 23.06 -4.59 3.62
CA THR A 210 23.18 -4.08 2.24
C THR A 210 22.80 -5.12 1.20
N GLY A 211 22.47 -6.36 1.61
CA GLY A 211 22.47 -7.50 0.70
C GLY A 211 21.33 -8.51 0.84
N PHE A 212 20.67 -8.61 1.99
CA PHE A 212 19.61 -9.60 2.20
C PHE A 212 18.20 -8.98 2.31
N ILE A 213 17.20 -9.81 2.05
CA ILE A 213 15.79 -9.51 2.28
C ILE A 213 15.34 -10.35 3.48
N ARG A 214 14.66 -9.73 4.46
CA ARG A 214 14.10 -10.46 5.59
C ARG A 214 13.07 -11.49 5.12
N ASP A 215 13.01 -12.61 5.83
CA ASP A 215 12.04 -13.69 5.60
C ASP A 215 10.59 -13.28 5.82
N ASP A 216 10.34 -12.17 6.50
CA ASP A 216 9.02 -11.62 6.71
C ASP A 216 8.57 -10.62 5.64
N ILE A 217 9.24 -10.54 4.49
CA ILE A 217 8.86 -9.65 3.39
C ILE A 217 7.48 -9.97 2.81
N LEU A 218 6.72 -8.93 2.47
CA LEU A 218 5.51 -9.05 1.66
C LEU A 218 5.81 -8.70 0.19
N LEU A 219 5.30 -9.50 -0.73
CA LEU A 219 5.46 -9.28 -2.17
C LEU A 219 4.14 -8.92 -2.81
N TYR A 220 4.12 -7.89 -3.66
CA TYR A 220 3.02 -7.62 -4.57
C TYR A 220 3.42 -8.04 -5.99
N ILE A 221 2.62 -8.87 -6.65
CA ILE A 221 2.86 -9.27 -8.04
C ILE A 221 1.80 -8.63 -8.93
N GLN A 222 2.21 -7.66 -9.76
CA GLN A 222 1.29 -6.85 -10.56
C GLN A 222 0.49 -7.70 -11.56
N SER A 223 1.12 -8.66 -12.23
CA SER A 223 0.45 -9.56 -13.18
C SER A 223 -0.65 -10.42 -12.56
N GLU A 224 -0.63 -10.60 -11.24
CA GLU A 224 -1.63 -11.37 -10.49
C GLU A 224 -2.55 -10.48 -9.65
N ASP A 225 -2.25 -9.18 -9.58
CA ASP A 225 -2.93 -8.20 -8.72
C ASP A 225 -3.13 -8.77 -7.30
N CYS A 226 -2.09 -9.39 -6.72
CA CYS A 226 -2.17 -10.11 -5.45
C CYS A 226 -0.90 -9.95 -4.61
N PHE A 227 -1.11 -10.08 -3.30
CA PHE A 227 -0.01 -10.14 -2.33
C PHE A 227 0.40 -11.59 -2.04
N PHE A 228 1.68 -11.76 -1.72
CA PHE A 228 2.29 -13.02 -1.35
C PHE A 228 3.30 -12.82 -0.23
N PHE A 229 3.59 -13.88 0.51
CA PHE A 229 4.70 -13.92 1.46
C PHE A 229 5.39 -15.28 1.35
N TYR A 230 6.61 -15.38 1.84
CA TYR A 230 7.31 -16.65 1.93
C TYR A 230 7.11 -17.29 3.31
N SER A 231 6.91 -18.60 3.33
CA SER A 231 7.01 -19.40 4.55
C SER A 231 7.91 -20.61 4.31
N LYS A 232 8.35 -21.28 5.38
CA LYS A 232 9.11 -22.53 5.27
C LYS A 232 8.19 -23.72 5.46
N ASN A 233 8.28 -24.69 4.57
CA ASN A 233 7.69 -26.01 4.80
C ASN A 233 8.49 -26.81 5.84
N GLU A 234 8.03 -28.02 6.16
CA GLU A 234 8.69 -28.93 7.12
C GLU A 234 10.14 -29.26 6.73
N GLN A 235 10.45 -29.25 5.44
CA GLN A 235 11.80 -29.47 4.89
C GLN A 235 12.66 -28.19 4.89
N ARG A 236 12.20 -27.11 5.54
CA ARG A 236 12.84 -25.79 5.59
C ARG A 236 13.02 -25.10 4.23
N GLN A 237 12.26 -25.53 3.22
CA GLN A 237 12.26 -24.91 1.90
C GLN A 237 11.24 -23.77 1.85
N TRP A 238 11.64 -22.66 1.24
CA TRP A 238 10.76 -21.52 1.00
C TRP A 238 9.62 -21.87 0.03
N ILE A 239 8.39 -21.70 0.49
CA ILE A 239 7.15 -21.80 -0.28
C ILE A 239 6.49 -20.42 -0.35
N LEU A 240 5.86 -20.12 -1.48
CA LEU A 240 5.17 -18.85 -1.70
C LEU A 240 3.69 -19.01 -1.35
N CYS A 241 3.22 -18.22 -0.38
CA CYS A 241 1.85 -18.23 0.11
C CYS A 241 1.13 -16.97 -0.37
N LYS A 242 -0.10 -17.13 -0.85
CA LYS A 242 -0.94 -16.03 -1.37
C LYS A 242 -1.76 -15.38 -0.26
N VAL A 243 -2.03 -14.09 -0.40
CA VAL A 243 -2.92 -13.31 0.47
C VAL A 243 -4.09 -12.80 -0.37
N ASP A 244 -5.25 -13.42 -0.21
CA ASP A 244 -6.46 -13.13 -0.98
C ASP A 244 -7.48 -12.28 -0.20
N SER A 245 -7.34 -12.19 1.12
CA SER A 245 -8.29 -11.53 2.00
C SER A 245 -7.62 -10.72 3.10
N LEU A 246 -8.40 -9.82 3.71
CA LEU A 246 -8.00 -9.04 4.88
C LEU A 246 -7.51 -9.95 6.03
N PHE A 247 -8.20 -11.06 6.28
CA PHE A 247 -7.87 -11.94 7.40
C PHE A 247 -6.65 -12.81 7.15
N GLU A 248 -6.36 -13.18 5.89
CA GLU A 248 -5.07 -13.81 5.53
C GLU A 248 -3.92 -12.81 5.67
N PHE A 249 -4.15 -11.54 5.37
CA PHE A 249 -3.15 -10.49 5.60
C PHE A 249 -2.89 -10.31 7.11
N ILE A 250 -3.94 -10.29 7.93
CA ILE A 250 -3.81 -10.27 9.41
C ILE A 250 -3.11 -11.52 9.91
N PHE A 251 -3.44 -12.69 9.36
CA PHE A 251 -2.76 -13.95 9.67
C PHE A 251 -1.27 -13.85 9.38
N TYR A 252 -0.90 -13.31 8.21
CA TYR A 252 0.48 -13.06 7.84
C TYR A 252 1.18 -12.12 8.84
N LEU A 253 0.58 -10.97 9.15
CA LEU A 253 1.12 -10.01 10.13
C LEU A 253 1.25 -10.61 11.52
N SER A 254 0.35 -11.53 11.89
CA SER A 254 0.36 -12.12 13.23
C SER A 254 1.40 -13.23 13.39
N ASN A 255 1.79 -13.90 12.30
CA ASN A 255 2.62 -15.10 12.36
C ASN A 255 4.03 -14.92 11.80
N TYR A 256 4.20 -14.06 10.79
CA TYR A 256 5.45 -13.96 10.05
C TYR A 256 6.14 -12.61 10.26
N PHE A 257 5.38 -11.51 10.37
CA PHE A 257 5.93 -10.18 10.54
C PHE A 257 6.70 -10.01 11.88
N LYS A 258 8.00 -9.71 11.78
CA LYS A 258 8.92 -9.69 12.92
C LYS A 258 8.89 -8.37 13.68
N SER A 259 8.41 -7.31 13.05
CA SER A 259 8.33 -5.95 13.64
C SER A 259 6.95 -5.64 14.22
N SER A 260 6.22 -6.65 14.67
CA SER A 260 4.84 -6.51 15.16
C SER A 260 4.69 -5.55 16.35
N LYS A 261 5.75 -5.32 17.13
CA LYS A 261 5.79 -4.32 18.20
C LYS A 261 5.60 -2.88 17.72
N GLN A 262 5.86 -2.61 16.44
CA GLN A 262 5.66 -1.30 15.83
C GLN A 262 4.22 -1.09 15.32
N ILE A 263 3.38 -2.12 15.39
CA ILE A 263 1.95 -1.97 15.11
C ILE A 263 1.31 -1.28 16.31
N ASN A 264 0.71 -0.13 16.06
CA ASN A 264 0.01 0.62 17.08
C ASN A 264 -1.46 0.19 17.13
N PHE A 265 -1.91 -0.26 18.29
CA PHE A 265 -3.29 -0.65 18.56
C PHE A 265 -3.89 0.36 19.54
N SER A 266 -5.03 0.92 19.19
CA SER A 266 -5.72 1.89 20.04
C SER A 266 -7.23 1.66 20.06
N ASN A 267 -7.83 1.88 21.23
CA ASN A 267 -9.27 1.95 21.44
C ASN A 267 -9.78 3.40 21.47
N ASP A 268 -8.94 4.37 21.17
CA ASP A 268 -9.33 5.77 21.02
C ASP A 268 -10.29 5.92 19.83
N GLU A 269 -11.59 5.99 20.17
CA GLU A 269 -12.65 6.20 19.20
C GLU A 269 -12.57 7.57 18.52
N GLU A 270 -12.02 8.60 19.16
CA GLU A 270 -11.97 9.96 18.62
C GLU A 270 -10.91 10.08 17.53
N LYS A 271 -9.69 9.57 17.79
CA LYS A 271 -8.64 9.45 16.78
C LYS A 271 -9.15 8.65 15.57
N TYR A 272 -9.84 7.54 15.85
CA TYR A 272 -10.47 6.72 14.82
C TYR A 272 -11.55 7.49 14.03
N ARG A 273 -12.50 8.16 14.71
CA ARG A 273 -13.59 8.93 14.09
C ARG A 273 -13.06 10.07 13.24
N THR A 274 -11.97 10.72 13.64
CA THR A 274 -11.33 11.79 12.87
C THR A 274 -10.80 11.25 11.54
N LEU A 275 -10.03 10.16 11.59
CA LEU A 275 -9.51 9.50 10.40
C LEU A 275 -10.67 8.99 9.52
N GLU A 276 -11.64 8.30 10.10
CA GLU A 276 -12.83 7.81 9.39
C GLU A 276 -13.61 8.96 8.74
N THR A 277 -13.76 10.11 9.42
CA THR A 277 -14.44 11.30 8.88
C THR A 277 -13.70 11.86 7.67
N LEU A 278 -12.37 11.94 7.71
CA LEU A 278 -11.57 12.34 6.56
C LEU A 278 -11.81 11.40 5.37
N TYR A 279 -11.86 10.08 5.61
CA TYR A 279 -12.18 9.10 4.56
C TYR A 279 -13.63 9.18 4.06
N VAL A 280 -14.60 9.40 4.95
CA VAL A 280 -16.01 9.55 4.56
C VAL A 280 -16.20 10.82 3.75
N LYS A 281 -15.58 11.95 4.15
CA LYS A 281 -15.61 13.21 3.39
C LYS A 281 -15.00 13.04 2.01
N SER A 282 -13.87 12.34 1.94
CA SER A 282 -13.25 11.86 0.71
C SER A 282 -14.22 11.05 -0.18
N ASN A 283 -14.90 10.06 0.40
CA ASN A 283 -15.90 9.23 -0.30
C ASN A 283 -17.17 10.03 -0.70
N LYS A 284 -17.56 11.06 0.04
CA LYS A 284 -18.66 11.97 -0.35
C LYS A 284 -18.26 12.82 -1.55
N ASN A 285 -17.08 13.44 -1.50
CA ASN A 285 -16.48 14.14 -2.64
C ASN A 285 -16.42 13.21 -3.87
N ARG A 286 -16.17 11.91 -3.66
CA ARG A 286 -16.22 10.93 -4.74
C ARG A 286 -17.53 10.85 -5.46
N LYS A 287 -18.64 10.74 -4.73
CA LYS A 287 -19.97 10.67 -5.35
C LYS A 287 -20.30 11.97 -6.06
N GLN A 288 -19.96 13.11 -5.45
CA GLN A 288 -20.25 14.43 -6.00
C GLN A 288 -19.51 14.71 -7.30
N TYR A 289 -18.22 14.38 -7.39
CA TYR A 289 -17.37 14.70 -8.55
C TYR A 289 -17.10 13.51 -9.48
N ASN A 290 -17.91 12.44 -9.42
CA ASN A 290 -17.82 11.32 -10.37
C ASN A 290 -18.49 11.67 -11.72
N THR A 291 -17.82 12.50 -12.52
CA THR A 291 -18.30 12.98 -13.83
C THR A 291 -18.53 11.84 -14.83
N ILE A 292 -17.70 10.80 -14.84
CA ILE A 292 -17.86 9.62 -15.72
C ILE A 292 -19.11 8.82 -15.33
N GLY A 293 -19.31 8.55 -14.04
CA GLY A 293 -20.52 7.87 -13.56
C GLY A 293 -21.79 8.66 -13.88
N LYS A 294 -21.75 9.99 -13.71
CA LYS A 294 -22.85 10.88 -14.10
C LYS A 294 -23.11 10.88 -15.61
N LYS A 295 -22.06 10.77 -16.44
CA LYS A 295 -22.17 10.69 -17.90
C LYS A 295 -22.81 9.36 -18.35
N ASN A 296 -22.44 8.24 -17.72
CA ASN A 296 -23.00 6.93 -18.05
C ASN A 296 -24.47 6.78 -17.59
N ALA A 297 -24.79 7.24 -16.38
CA ALA A 297 -26.18 7.22 -15.89
C ALA A 297 -27.13 8.08 -16.76
N LYS A 298 -26.64 9.19 -17.32
CA LYS A 298 -27.39 9.99 -18.30
C LYS A 298 -27.65 9.26 -19.61
N LYS A 299 -26.72 8.41 -20.06
CA LYS A 299 -26.92 7.60 -21.28
C LYS A 299 -27.92 6.46 -21.06
N GLU A 300 -27.87 5.82 -19.90
CA GLU A 300 -28.82 4.76 -19.52
C GLU A 300 -30.24 5.29 -19.30
N ALA A 301 -30.41 6.53 -18.82
CA ALA A 301 -31.72 7.16 -18.67
C ALA A 301 -32.33 7.69 -19.98
N GLN A 302 -31.57 7.67 -21.09
CA GLN A 302 -31.97 8.15 -22.42
C GLN A 302 -32.15 7.01 -23.44
N SER A 303 -31.99 5.75 -23.00
CA SER A 303 -32.18 4.54 -23.80
C SER A 303 -33.39 3.76 -23.28
#